data_AF-A0A2G0W806-F1
#
_entry.id   AF-A0A2G0W806-F1
#
_cell.length_a   1.000
_cell.length_b   1.000
_cell.length_c   1.000
_cell.angle_alpha   90.00
_cell.angle_beta   90.00
_cell.angle_gamma   90.00
#
_symmetry.space_group_name_H-M   'P 1'
#
loop_
_entity.id
_entity.type
_entity.pdbx_description
1 polymer ?
#
loop_
_entity_poly.entity_id
_entity_poly.type
_entity_poly.pdbx_seq_one_letter_code
_entity_poly.pdbx_strand_id
1 'polypeptide(L)'
;MRVWTVLMLVVFSGELSAMDLSSSLEDFNHMPPWNQTIHSDDPDLTSRFTGKKFICTKVEDHTPQENEMAARAFDEFMTYSLIGEKDENFWSEIAHRQLRVKLLEAAVKAGSWRGDYVDALWSSKFERKPEVLAELSERVRHLAATVPMAMYRYGKSLWPYQNSDMYYLMDAAIDRGSPHAMTYVSGNILVRSNELRPLAKAMLECAASQGHTEAYDGLGTLADMEGRRLDAYRLWAKGVNEGCEKCIAKMEMIKLARANTPAKLEAKRQLLEKLQLADPSSAEKYREELQYLNFQDIQMQIPELEQLKKFYSDNFLYQVTELPESRLRPSGDLIFYPSDAELLLLLQVEAGLVGER
;
A
#
# COMPACT_ATOMS: atom_id res chain seq x y z
N MET A 1 -26.55 -76.07 -3.72
CA MET A 1 -25.45 -75.39 -4.46
C MET A 1 -25.80 -73.92 -4.56
N ARG A 2 -25.07 -73.07 -3.80
CA ARG A 2 -25.21 -71.62 -3.78
C ARG A 2 -23.97 -71.02 -4.44
N VAL A 3 -24.18 -70.24 -5.49
CA VAL A 3 -23.19 -69.33 -6.09
C VAL A 3 -23.48 -67.96 -5.48
N TRP A 4 -22.51 -67.28 -4.88
CA TRP A 4 -22.49 -65.82 -4.82
C TRP A 4 -21.05 -65.30 -4.84
N THR A 5 -20.86 -64.38 -5.78
CA THR A 5 -19.67 -63.64 -6.19
C THR A 5 -19.19 -62.68 -5.09
N VAL A 6 -17.88 -62.61 -4.87
CA VAL A 6 -17.24 -61.58 -4.03
C VAL A 6 -17.11 -60.30 -4.86
N LEU A 7 -17.88 -59.27 -4.50
CA LEU A 7 -17.69 -57.90 -4.98
C LEU A 7 -16.92 -57.15 -3.89
N MET A 8 -15.63 -56.86 -4.12
CA MET A 8 -14.90 -55.88 -3.32
C MET A 8 -15.34 -54.48 -3.76
N LEU A 9 -16.20 -53.84 -2.96
CA LEU A 9 -16.41 -52.40 -3.01
C LEU A 9 -15.31 -51.73 -2.18
N VAL A 10 -14.38 -51.08 -2.88
CA VAL A 10 -13.51 -50.07 -2.30
C VAL A 10 -14.40 -48.88 -1.95
N VAL A 11 -14.74 -48.75 -0.68
CA VAL A 11 -15.32 -47.52 -0.14
C VAL A 11 -14.17 -46.53 -0.05
N PHE A 12 -14.06 -45.61 -1.02
CA PHE A 12 -13.37 -44.36 -0.79
C PHE A 12 -14.16 -43.61 0.28
N SER A 13 -13.66 -43.66 1.51
CA SER A 13 -14.05 -42.77 2.59
C SER A 13 -13.65 -41.34 2.20
N GLY A 14 -14.53 -40.69 1.44
CA GLY A 14 -14.54 -39.24 1.27
C GLY A 14 -14.97 -38.59 2.58
N GLU A 15 -14.10 -38.59 3.58
CA GLU A 15 -14.16 -37.64 4.68
C GLU A 15 -13.57 -36.31 4.19
N LEU A 16 -14.31 -35.63 3.31
CA LEU A 16 -14.30 -34.18 3.28
C LEU A 16 -15.29 -33.77 4.37
N SER A 17 -14.79 -33.76 5.61
CA SER A 17 -15.48 -33.19 6.75
C SER A 17 -16.03 -31.82 6.36
N ALA A 18 -17.35 -31.69 6.43
CA ALA A 18 -18.03 -30.40 6.45
C ALA A 18 -17.33 -29.54 7.51
N MET A 19 -16.55 -28.55 7.06
CA MET A 19 -15.97 -27.57 7.97
C MET A 19 -17.12 -26.90 8.71
N ASP A 20 -17.02 -26.93 10.03
CA ASP A 20 -17.87 -26.23 10.97
C ASP A 20 -17.88 -24.75 10.58
N LEU A 21 -19.02 -24.24 10.10
CA LEU A 21 -19.18 -22.86 9.60
C LEU A 21 -19.34 -21.85 10.76
N SER A 22 -18.64 -22.10 11.86
CA SER A 22 -18.57 -21.27 13.06
C SER A 22 -17.21 -20.58 13.18
N SER A 23 -16.57 -20.25 12.05
CA SER A 23 -15.26 -19.62 12.07
C SER A 23 -15.31 -18.30 12.84
N SER A 24 -14.50 -18.22 13.88
CA SER A 24 -14.24 -16.97 14.57
C SER A 24 -13.34 -16.10 13.68
N LEU A 25 -13.39 -14.79 13.85
CA LEU A 25 -12.54 -13.87 13.09
C LEU A 25 -11.05 -14.23 13.26
N GLU A 26 -10.65 -14.66 14.45
CA GLU A 26 -9.27 -15.03 14.79
C GLU A 26 -8.82 -16.33 14.13
N ASP A 27 -9.73 -17.20 13.67
CA ASP A 27 -9.35 -18.43 12.96
C ASP A 27 -8.62 -18.11 11.64
N PHE A 28 -8.92 -16.96 11.04
CA PHE A 28 -8.25 -16.46 9.83
C PHE A 28 -6.83 -15.95 10.07
N ASN A 29 -6.35 -15.96 11.33
CA ASN A 29 -4.95 -15.72 11.65
C ASN A 29 -4.09 -17.00 11.66
N HIS A 30 -4.69 -18.16 11.37
CA HIS A 30 -4.04 -19.47 11.39
C HIS A 30 -4.16 -20.22 10.07
N MET A 31 -4.35 -19.49 8.96
CA MET A 31 -4.40 -20.06 7.62
C MET A 31 -3.02 -20.62 7.22
N PRO A 32 -2.94 -21.60 6.32
CA PRO A 32 -1.65 -22.03 5.77
C PRO A 32 -0.91 -20.84 5.14
N PRO A 33 0.40 -20.67 5.43
CA PRO A 33 1.17 -19.61 4.79
C PRO A 33 1.22 -19.86 3.29
N TRP A 34 1.25 -18.78 2.52
CA TRP A 34 1.35 -18.85 1.07
C TRP A 34 2.57 -18.06 0.58
N ASN A 35 3.03 -18.43 -0.61
CA ASN A 35 4.20 -17.82 -1.19
C ASN A 35 4.00 -17.59 -2.69
N GLN A 36 3.72 -16.34 -3.07
CA GLN A 36 4.06 -15.88 -4.42
C GLN A 36 5.45 -15.26 -4.38
N THR A 37 6.47 -16.09 -4.31
CA THR A 37 7.78 -15.63 -4.77
C THR A 37 7.67 -15.47 -6.27
N ILE A 38 7.72 -14.24 -6.76
CA ILE A 38 8.02 -14.02 -8.17
C ILE A 38 9.43 -14.61 -8.33
N HIS A 39 9.56 -15.73 -9.06
CA HIS A 39 10.83 -16.39 -9.36
C HIS A 39 11.70 -15.56 -10.33
N SER A 40 11.78 -14.25 -10.09
CA SER A 40 12.78 -13.37 -10.64
C SER A 40 13.84 -13.25 -9.55
N ASP A 41 14.86 -14.10 -9.65
CA ASP A 41 16.07 -13.95 -8.86
C ASP A 41 16.58 -12.52 -9.03
N ASP A 42 16.71 -11.79 -7.92
CA ASP A 42 17.38 -10.50 -7.84
C ASP A 42 18.70 -10.74 -7.09
N PRO A 43 19.77 -11.12 -7.81
CA PRO A 43 21.04 -11.47 -7.18
C PRO A 43 21.70 -10.27 -6.50
N ASP A 44 21.46 -9.05 -6.98
CA ASP A 44 21.99 -7.83 -6.36
C ASP A 44 21.33 -7.59 -5.00
N LEU A 45 19.99 -7.75 -4.92
CA LEU A 45 19.26 -7.69 -3.64
C LEU A 45 19.77 -8.75 -2.66
N THR A 46 19.76 -10.02 -3.09
CA THR A 46 20.10 -11.14 -2.20
C THR A 46 21.55 -11.04 -1.73
N SER A 47 22.49 -10.74 -2.61
CA SER A 47 23.91 -10.62 -2.26
C SER A 47 24.19 -9.46 -1.30
N ARG A 48 23.46 -8.34 -1.42
CA ARG A 48 23.62 -7.18 -0.54
C ARG A 48 23.08 -7.42 0.88
N PHE A 49 21.92 -8.05 0.99
CA PHE A 49 21.16 -8.08 2.26
C PHE A 49 21.30 -9.40 3.04
N THR A 50 21.85 -10.46 2.43
CA THR A 50 22.13 -11.71 3.15
C THR A 50 23.15 -11.49 4.26
N GLY A 51 22.81 -11.92 5.48
CA GLY A 51 23.66 -11.76 6.65
C GLY A 51 23.75 -10.34 7.20
N LYS A 52 22.99 -9.37 6.66
CA LYS A 52 22.96 -8.00 7.18
C LYS A 52 22.48 -7.99 8.63
N LYS A 53 23.26 -7.36 9.51
CA LYS A 53 22.86 -7.06 10.89
C LYS A 53 22.14 -5.72 10.91
N PHE A 54 20.82 -5.74 10.87
CA PHE A 54 20.01 -4.53 10.90
C PHE A 54 19.87 -3.98 12.33
N ILE A 55 20.00 -2.66 12.46
CA ILE A 55 19.73 -1.90 13.67
C ILE A 55 18.74 -0.81 13.29
N CYS A 56 17.63 -0.71 14.03
CA CYS A 56 16.67 0.37 13.80
C CYS A 56 17.27 1.69 14.28
N THR A 57 17.56 2.57 13.32
CA THR A 57 18.14 3.90 13.53
C THR A 57 17.15 4.95 13.05
N LYS A 58 17.09 6.08 13.75
CA LYS A 58 16.24 7.22 13.38
C LYS A 58 16.88 8.05 12.27
N VAL A 59 16.08 8.42 11.28
CA VAL A 59 16.53 9.24 10.14
C VAL A 59 16.94 10.63 10.58
N GLU A 60 16.32 11.16 11.64
CA GLU A 60 16.61 12.49 12.18
C GLU A 60 18.05 12.58 12.70
N ASP A 61 18.61 11.48 13.22
CA ASP A 61 19.99 11.43 13.73
C ASP A 61 21.04 11.55 12.62
N HIS A 62 20.65 11.31 11.37
CA HIS A 62 21.53 11.31 10.19
C HIS A 62 21.13 12.34 9.14
N THR A 63 20.19 13.23 9.48
CA THR A 63 19.76 14.31 8.60
C THR A 63 20.51 15.58 8.97
N PRO A 64 21.13 16.29 8.02
CA PRO A 64 21.84 17.54 8.29
C PRO A 64 20.94 18.57 8.95
N GLN A 65 21.40 19.15 10.06
CA GLN A 65 20.73 20.28 10.70
C GLN A 65 20.93 21.53 9.85
N GLU A 66 19.83 22.23 9.57
CA GLU A 66 19.89 23.52 8.90
C GLU A 66 20.21 24.64 9.89
N ASN A 67 20.89 25.67 9.42
CA ASN A 67 21.03 26.89 10.21
C ASN A 67 19.66 27.60 10.34
N GLU A 68 19.52 28.47 11.35
CA GLU A 68 18.25 29.14 11.66
C GLU A 68 17.68 29.96 10.49
N MET A 69 18.53 30.53 9.64
CA MET A 69 18.09 31.29 8.46
C MET A 69 17.53 30.38 7.38
N ALA A 70 18.22 29.28 7.06
CA ALA A 70 17.79 28.27 6.10
C ALA A 70 16.47 27.61 6.55
N ALA A 71 16.40 27.20 7.81
CA ALA A 71 15.21 26.58 8.37
C ALA A 71 13.99 27.51 8.30
N ARG A 72 14.13 28.77 8.73
CA ARG A 72 13.04 29.76 8.64
C ARG A 72 12.58 30.01 7.21
N ALA A 73 13.51 30.17 6.27
CA ALA A 73 13.16 30.40 4.87
C ALA A 73 12.39 29.22 4.27
N PHE A 74 12.77 27.98 4.62
CA PHE A 74 12.02 26.80 4.21
C PHE A 74 10.66 26.70 4.89
N ASP A 75 10.57 27.02 6.19
CA ASP A 75 9.30 26.99 6.93
C ASP A 75 8.28 28.01 6.38
N GLU A 76 8.73 29.17 5.87
CA GLU A 76 7.87 30.13 5.17
C GLU A 76 7.27 29.51 3.89
N PHE A 77 8.09 28.84 3.08
CA PHE A 77 7.64 28.11 1.90
C PHE A 77 6.62 27.01 2.26
N MET A 78 6.95 26.21 3.28
CA MET A 78 6.11 25.11 3.74
C MET A 78 4.77 25.61 4.27
N THR A 79 4.78 26.62 5.13
CA THR A 79 3.56 27.20 5.71
C THR A 79 2.62 27.72 4.62
N TYR A 80 3.17 28.47 3.65
CA TYR A 80 2.38 28.98 2.53
C TYR A 80 1.80 27.87 1.67
N SER A 81 2.60 26.84 1.38
CA SER A 81 2.19 25.71 0.55
C SER A 81 1.10 24.87 1.23
N LEU A 82 1.24 24.56 2.53
CA LEU A 82 0.27 23.76 3.29
C LEU A 82 -1.08 24.47 3.50
N ILE A 83 -1.08 25.80 3.62
CA ILE A 83 -2.33 26.59 3.62
C ILE A 83 -3.01 26.47 2.25
N GLY A 84 -2.21 26.57 1.19
CA GLY A 84 -2.67 26.53 -0.19
C GLY A 84 -3.18 25.17 -0.66
N GLU A 85 -2.70 24.04 -0.13
CA GLU A 85 -3.20 22.69 -0.47
C GLU A 85 -4.72 22.53 -0.30
N LYS A 86 -5.36 23.39 0.51
CA LYS A 86 -6.82 23.39 0.73
C LYS A 86 -7.61 24.16 -0.32
N ASP A 87 -6.94 24.89 -1.21
CA ASP A 87 -7.53 25.69 -2.27
C ASP A 87 -7.30 25.01 -3.63
N GLU A 88 -8.39 24.65 -4.31
CA GLU A 88 -8.39 23.93 -5.59
C GLU A 88 -7.56 24.63 -6.68
N ASN A 89 -7.44 25.96 -6.63
CA ASN A 89 -6.73 26.74 -7.64
C ASN A 89 -5.29 27.10 -7.23
N PHE A 90 -4.87 26.75 -6.02
CA PHE A 90 -3.56 27.14 -5.51
C PHE A 90 -2.41 26.71 -6.42
N TRP A 91 -2.43 25.47 -6.90
CA TRP A 91 -1.34 24.94 -7.74
C TRP A 91 -1.35 25.48 -9.17
N SER A 92 -2.50 25.91 -9.69
CA SER A 92 -2.68 26.35 -11.08
C SER A 92 -2.55 27.87 -11.26
N GLU A 93 -2.88 28.66 -10.24
CA GLU A 93 -2.86 30.12 -10.32
C GLU A 93 -1.46 30.72 -10.39
N ILE A 94 -1.29 31.69 -11.30
CA ILE A 94 0.00 32.33 -11.59
C ILE A 94 0.55 33.06 -10.36
N ALA A 95 -0.29 33.79 -9.63
CA ALA A 95 0.14 34.55 -8.46
C ALA A 95 0.66 33.62 -7.35
N HIS A 96 -0.08 32.55 -7.05
CA HIS A 96 0.33 31.52 -6.10
C HIS A 96 1.60 30.81 -6.53
N ARG A 97 1.72 30.45 -7.82
CA ARG A 97 2.94 29.87 -8.40
C ARG A 97 4.15 30.78 -8.23
N GLN A 98 4.03 32.06 -8.57
CA GLN A 98 5.13 33.03 -8.44
C GLN A 98 5.61 33.18 -7.00
N LEU A 99 4.68 33.23 -6.04
CA LEU A 99 5.05 33.34 -4.63
C LEU A 99 5.72 32.05 -4.12
N ARG A 100 5.21 30.85 -4.46
CA ARG A 100 5.86 29.58 -4.10
C ARG A 100 7.29 29.49 -4.63
N VAL A 101 7.49 29.81 -5.91
CA VAL A 101 8.82 29.80 -6.54
C VAL A 101 9.76 30.76 -5.80
N LYS A 102 9.31 32.00 -5.53
CA LYS A 102 10.10 32.99 -4.81
C LYS A 102 10.49 32.54 -3.39
N LEU A 103 9.56 31.93 -2.65
CA LEU A 103 9.83 31.42 -1.29
C LEU A 103 10.82 30.26 -1.34
N LEU A 104 10.68 29.37 -2.31
CA LEU A 104 11.58 28.24 -2.50
C LEU A 104 12.99 28.68 -2.91
N GLU A 105 13.12 29.63 -3.84
CA GLU A 105 14.39 30.26 -4.20
C GLU A 105 15.07 30.92 -2.99
N ALA A 106 14.30 31.56 -2.11
CA ALA A 106 14.83 32.15 -0.88
C ALA A 106 15.37 31.07 0.08
N ALA A 107 14.68 29.94 0.22
CA ALA A 107 15.16 28.80 1.01
C ALA A 107 16.45 28.21 0.45
N VAL A 108 16.51 27.98 -0.88
CA VAL A 108 17.73 27.50 -1.56
C VAL A 108 18.90 28.47 -1.34
N LYS A 109 18.67 29.78 -1.53
CA LYS A 109 19.68 30.82 -1.33
C LYS A 109 20.17 30.90 0.12
N ALA A 110 19.30 30.61 1.09
CA ALA A 110 19.66 30.55 2.50
C ALA A 110 20.48 29.31 2.87
N GLY A 111 20.65 28.35 1.95
CA GLY A 111 21.37 27.10 2.15
C GLY A 111 20.50 25.98 2.73
N SER A 112 19.18 26.03 2.51
CA SER A 112 18.28 24.94 2.90
C SER A 112 18.46 23.75 1.97
N TRP A 113 18.89 22.61 2.53
CA TRP A 113 18.93 21.35 1.79
C TRP A 113 17.51 20.87 1.46
N ARG A 114 16.53 21.17 2.32
CA ARG A 114 15.11 20.86 2.08
C ARG A 114 14.57 21.66 0.91
N GLY A 115 14.87 22.96 0.86
CA GLY A 115 14.55 23.83 -0.27
C GLY A 115 15.17 23.33 -1.57
N ASP A 116 16.47 22.98 -1.54
CA ASP A 116 17.18 22.45 -2.71
C ASP A 116 16.58 21.13 -3.21
N TYR A 117 16.25 20.23 -2.28
CA TYR A 117 15.59 18.96 -2.58
C TYR A 117 14.21 19.14 -3.20
N VAL A 118 13.35 19.97 -2.60
CA VAL A 118 12.00 20.24 -3.11
C VAL A 118 12.06 20.90 -4.48
N ASP A 119 12.93 21.88 -4.67
CA ASP A 119 13.09 22.57 -5.94
C ASP A 119 13.56 21.64 -7.05
N ALA A 120 14.53 20.76 -6.76
CA ALA A 120 15.02 19.79 -7.72
C ALA A 120 13.91 18.82 -8.18
N LEU A 121 13.19 18.23 -7.22
CA LEU A 121 12.14 17.25 -7.52
C LEU A 121 10.94 17.90 -8.20
N TRP A 122 10.48 19.04 -7.70
CA TRP A 122 9.33 19.73 -8.26
C TRP A 122 9.64 20.22 -9.68
N SER A 123 10.79 20.87 -9.91
CA SER A 123 11.19 21.31 -11.25
C SER A 123 11.26 20.14 -12.23
N SER A 124 11.76 18.98 -11.79
CA SER A 124 11.86 17.80 -12.66
C SER A 124 10.51 17.26 -13.15
N LYS A 125 9.42 17.47 -12.39
CA LYS A 125 8.07 17.03 -12.79
C LYS A 125 7.52 17.79 -14.00
N PHE A 126 7.95 19.03 -14.20
CA PHE A 126 7.42 19.93 -15.23
C PHE A 126 8.41 20.20 -16.37
N GLU A 127 9.69 19.95 -16.16
CA GLU A 127 10.73 20.11 -17.17
C GLU A 127 10.75 18.94 -18.17
N ARG A 128 11.11 19.25 -19.42
CA ARG A 128 11.24 18.27 -20.51
C ARG A 128 12.62 18.30 -21.16
N LYS A 129 13.41 19.34 -20.92
CA LYS A 129 14.76 19.50 -21.48
C LYS A 129 15.76 18.56 -20.80
N PRO A 130 16.41 17.64 -21.55
CA PRO A 130 17.33 16.66 -20.98
C PRO A 130 18.48 17.28 -20.18
N GLU A 131 19.03 18.39 -20.63
CA GLU A 131 20.14 19.09 -19.97
C GLU A 131 19.75 19.64 -18.59
N VAL A 132 18.53 20.17 -18.46
CA VAL A 132 18.02 20.67 -17.19
C VAL A 132 17.68 19.50 -16.26
N LEU A 133 17.08 18.42 -16.78
CA LEU A 133 16.82 17.21 -15.99
C LEU A 133 18.12 16.59 -15.46
N ALA A 134 19.21 16.62 -16.23
CA ALA A 134 20.52 16.16 -15.79
C ALA A 134 21.07 17.04 -14.64
N GLU A 135 20.94 18.35 -14.73
CA GLU A 135 21.33 19.29 -13.66
C GLU A 135 20.52 19.06 -12.37
N LEU A 136 19.20 18.89 -12.48
CA LEU A 136 18.34 18.62 -11.33
C LEU A 136 18.66 17.27 -10.68
N SER A 137 18.93 16.24 -11.49
CA SER A 137 19.38 14.93 -11.00
C SER A 137 20.73 15.02 -10.26
N GLU A 138 21.65 15.81 -10.79
CA GLU A 138 22.95 16.08 -10.17
C GLU A 138 22.82 16.76 -8.80
N ARG A 139 21.87 17.70 -8.64
CA ARG A 139 21.56 18.29 -7.34
C ARG A 139 21.07 17.25 -6.34
N VAL A 140 20.14 16.37 -6.73
CA VAL A 140 19.66 15.28 -5.86
C VAL A 140 20.81 14.32 -5.52
N ARG A 141 21.71 14.03 -6.46
CA ARG A 141 22.91 13.21 -6.23
C ARG A 141 23.86 13.87 -5.23
N HIS A 142 24.06 15.18 -5.31
CA HIS A 142 24.89 15.89 -4.33
C HIS A 142 24.28 15.82 -2.93
N LEU A 143 22.97 16.03 -2.80
CA LEU A 143 22.24 15.90 -1.53
C LEU A 143 22.32 14.46 -0.98
N ALA A 144 22.27 13.45 -1.85
CA ALA A 144 22.38 12.04 -1.47
C ALA A 144 23.67 11.69 -0.71
N ALA A 145 24.73 12.51 -0.79
CA ALA A 145 25.94 12.31 0.00
C ALA A 145 25.70 12.45 1.52
N THR A 146 24.68 13.21 1.93
CA THR A 146 24.45 13.55 3.35
C THR A 146 23.00 13.41 3.81
N VAL A 147 22.02 13.46 2.90
CA VAL A 147 20.60 13.41 3.21
C VAL A 147 20.05 12.01 2.88
N PRO A 148 19.61 11.20 3.87
CA PRO A 148 19.16 9.82 3.63
C PRO A 148 17.96 9.70 2.68
N MET A 149 17.06 10.69 2.68
CA MET A 149 15.94 10.77 1.74
C MET A 149 16.42 10.94 0.29
N ALA A 150 17.34 11.90 0.07
CA ALA A 150 17.90 12.13 -1.26
C ALA A 150 18.70 10.91 -1.74
N MET A 151 19.36 10.19 -0.84
CA MET A 151 20.04 8.92 -1.14
C MET A 151 19.07 7.85 -1.65
N TYR A 152 17.94 7.68 -0.98
CA TYR A 152 16.86 6.81 -1.47
C TYR A 152 16.35 7.26 -2.85
N ARG A 153 16.06 8.56 -3.04
CA ARG A 153 15.55 9.09 -4.31
C ARG A 153 16.53 8.87 -5.46
N TYR A 154 17.78 9.24 -5.25
CA TYR A 154 18.82 9.06 -6.24
C TYR A 154 19.03 7.59 -6.56
N GLY A 155 19.12 6.73 -5.53
CA GLY A 155 19.19 5.28 -5.70
C GLY A 155 18.04 4.74 -6.54
N LYS A 156 16.80 5.12 -6.25
CA LYS A 156 15.61 4.69 -7.02
C LYS A 156 15.68 5.09 -8.49
N SER A 157 16.29 6.23 -8.81
CA SER A 157 16.44 6.69 -10.20
C SER A 157 17.40 5.84 -11.05
N LEU A 158 18.23 5.01 -10.41
CA LEU A 158 19.17 4.12 -11.08
C LEU A 158 18.51 2.84 -11.63
N TRP A 159 17.30 2.51 -11.18
CA TRP A 159 16.53 1.38 -11.69
C TRP A 159 15.93 1.67 -13.07
N PRO A 160 15.85 0.69 -14.01
CA PRO A 160 16.30 -0.72 -13.91
C PRO A 160 17.75 -0.95 -14.38
N TYR A 161 18.52 0.10 -14.65
CA TYR A 161 19.76 -0.01 -15.42
C TYR A 161 21.01 -0.27 -14.57
N GLN A 162 21.03 0.14 -13.30
CA GLN A 162 22.18 0.07 -12.39
C GLN A 162 21.75 -0.49 -11.02
N ASN A 163 21.21 -1.71 -11.00
CA ASN A 163 20.63 -2.33 -9.80
C ASN A 163 21.62 -2.51 -8.64
N SER A 164 22.88 -2.85 -8.93
CA SER A 164 23.92 -2.99 -7.88
C SER A 164 24.17 -1.66 -7.15
N ASP A 165 24.30 -0.56 -7.90
CA ASP A 165 24.50 0.78 -7.34
C ASP A 165 23.24 1.30 -6.64
N MET A 166 22.05 0.99 -7.17
CA MET A 166 20.79 1.26 -6.49
C MET A 166 20.79 0.60 -5.11
N TYR A 167 21.02 -0.71 -5.02
CA TYR A 167 20.97 -1.41 -3.73
C TYR A 167 22.10 -1.01 -2.79
N TYR A 168 23.27 -0.62 -3.30
CA TYR A 168 24.32 -0.01 -2.49
C TYR A 168 23.85 1.29 -1.82
N LEU A 169 23.22 2.20 -2.59
CA LEU A 169 22.67 3.45 -2.04
C LEU A 169 21.50 3.20 -1.09
N MET A 170 20.62 2.24 -1.40
CA MET A 170 19.51 1.87 -0.52
C MET A 170 20.02 1.32 0.81
N ASP A 171 21.04 0.46 0.81
CA ASP A 171 21.66 -0.09 2.01
C ASP A 171 22.28 1.03 2.87
N ALA A 172 23.03 1.94 2.24
CA ALA A 172 23.59 3.10 2.91
C ALA A 172 22.53 4.06 3.47
N ALA A 173 21.36 4.17 2.83
CA ALA A 173 20.23 4.96 3.31
C ALA A 173 19.53 4.27 4.49
N ILE A 174 19.39 2.94 4.46
CA ILE A 174 18.85 2.11 5.55
C ILE A 174 19.73 2.25 6.80
N ASP A 175 21.05 2.19 6.66
CA ASP A 175 21.98 2.35 7.79
C ASP A 175 21.87 3.74 8.44
N ARG A 176 21.42 4.74 7.67
CA ARG A 176 21.13 6.11 8.14
C ARG A 176 19.66 6.32 8.54
N GLY A 177 18.90 5.23 8.68
CA GLY A 177 17.53 5.29 9.19
C GLY A 177 16.45 5.62 8.18
N SER A 178 16.75 5.73 6.87
CA SER A 178 15.77 6.14 5.85
C SER A 178 14.55 5.19 5.79
N PRO A 179 13.36 5.63 6.21
CA PRO A 179 12.19 4.75 6.23
C PRO A 179 11.67 4.43 4.82
N HIS A 180 11.97 5.29 3.85
CA HIS A 180 11.64 5.09 2.44
C HIS A 180 12.47 3.95 1.83
N ALA A 181 13.79 3.95 2.08
CA ALA A 181 14.67 2.88 1.62
C ALA A 181 14.32 1.55 2.31
N MET A 182 14.08 1.57 3.63
CA MET A 182 13.62 0.39 4.38
C MET A 182 12.36 -0.21 3.76
N THR A 183 11.35 0.60 3.47
CA THR A 183 10.08 0.14 2.92
C THR A 183 10.22 -0.37 1.48
N TYR A 184 10.98 0.34 0.65
CA TYR A 184 11.23 -0.06 -0.74
C TYR A 184 11.97 -1.40 -0.82
N VAL A 185 13.08 -1.55 -0.09
CA VAL A 185 13.87 -2.78 -0.08
C VAL A 185 13.08 -3.92 0.52
N SER A 186 12.38 -3.69 1.64
CA SER A 186 11.56 -4.72 2.28
C SER A 186 10.46 -5.24 1.38
N GLY A 187 9.74 -4.36 0.68
CA GLY A 187 8.70 -4.79 -0.28
C GLY A 187 9.26 -5.69 -1.38
N ASN A 188 10.46 -5.40 -1.89
CA ASN A 188 11.15 -6.27 -2.85
C ASN A 188 11.59 -7.60 -2.22
N ILE A 189 12.11 -7.58 -1.00
CA ILE A 189 12.48 -8.80 -0.27
C ILE A 189 11.27 -9.72 -0.08
N LEU A 190 10.13 -9.19 0.38
CA LEU A 190 8.94 -10.00 0.71
C LEU A 190 8.53 -10.92 -0.44
N VAL A 191 8.54 -10.41 -1.68
CA VAL A 191 8.09 -11.14 -2.87
C VAL A 191 9.22 -11.90 -3.59
N ARG A 192 10.48 -11.81 -3.14
CA ARG A 192 11.64 -12.41 -3.83
C ARG A 192 12.46 -13.36 -2.95
N SER A 193 12.44 -13.19 -1.63
CA SER A 193 13.28 -13.99 -0.72
C SER A 193 12.59 -14.28 0.61
N ASN A 194 12.21 -15.55 0.81
CA ASN A 194 11.65 -16.03 2.07
C ASN A 194 12.65 -15.94 3.22
N GLU A 195 13.92 -16.24 2.95
CA GLU A 195 15.00 -16.22 3.93
C GLU A 195 15.20 -14.82 4.53
N LEU A 196 15.02 -13.78 3.72
CA LEU A 196 15.22 -12.39 4.14
C LEU A 196 13.95 -11.75 4.72
N ARG A 197 12.81 -12.44 4.79
CA ARG A 197 11.56 -11.88 5.38
C ARG A 197 11.72 -11.38 6.82
N PRO A 198 12.46 -12.03 7.73
CA PRO A 198 12.68 -11.49 9.07
C PRO A 198 13.41 -10.13 9.05
N LEU A 199 14.37 -9.96 8.14
CA LEU A 199 15.05 -8.69 7.92
C LEU A 199 14.07 -7.63 7.37
N ALA A 200 13.27 -7.98 6.36
CA ALA A 200 12.24 -7.09 5.80
C ALA A 200 11.23 -6.65 6.87
N LYS A 201 10.78 -7.58 7.72
CA LYS A 201 9.88 -7.27 8.84
C LYS A 201 10.49 -6.22 9.77
N ALA A 202 11.73 -6.43 10.22
CA ALA A 202 12.40 -5.51 11.13
C ALA A 202 12.58 -4.10 10.50
N MET A 203 12.91 -4.04 9.21
CA MET A 203 13.00 -2.78 8.48
C MET A 203 11.64 -2.07 8.34
N LEU A 204 10.57 -2.80 8.04
CA LEU A 204 9.22 -2.24 7.95
C LEU A 204 8.69 -1.77 9.31
N GLU A 205 8.92 -2.53 10.38
CA GLU A 205 8.56 -2.11 11.75
C GLU A 205 9.31 -0.83 12.15
N CYS A 206 10.60 -0.74 11.81
CA CYS A 206 11.39 0.47 12.04
C CYS A 206 10.83 1.66 11.24
N ALA A 207 10.54 1.48 9.95
CA ALA A 207 9.97 2.53 9.10
C ALA A 207 8.60 3.00 9.61
N ALA A 208 7.73 2.08 10.01
CA ALA A 208 6.43 2.39 10.60
C ALA A 208 6.57 3.15 11.94
N SER A 209 7.55 2.79 12.78
CA SER A 209 7.82 3.49 14.04
C SER A 209 8.30 4.94 13.86
N GLN A 210 8.91 5.24 12.71
CA GLN A 210 9.28 6.59 12.27
C GLN A 210 8.14 7.29 11.53
N GLY A 211 6.94 6.69 11.51
CA GLY A 211 5.75 7.27 10.92
C GLY A 211 5.67 7.15 9.40
N HIS A 212 6.48 6.33 8.72
CA HIS A 212 6.32 6.10 7.28
C HIS A 212 5.18 5.11 7.01
N THR A 213 4.16 5.56 6.29
CA THR A 213 2.82 4.95 6.29
C THR A 213 2.76 3.79 5.32
N GLU A 214 3.51 3.87 4.24
CA GLU A 214 3.65 2.83 3.23
C GLU A 214 4.30 1.55 3.80
N ALA A 215 4.92 1.61 4.98
CA ALA A 215 5.38 0.43 5.69
C ALA A 215 4.22 -0.51 6.10
N TYR A 216 3.02 0.02 6.35
CA TYR A 216 1.84 -0.80 6.66
C TYR A 216 1.39 -1.69 5.50
N ASP A 217 1.61 -1.27 4.25
CA ASP A 217 1.35 -2.10 3.06
C ASP A 217 2.25 -3.36 3.08
N GLY A 218 3.54 -3.16 3.35
CA GLY A 218 4.51 -4.25 3.48
C GLY A 218 4.23 -5.15 4.68
N LEU A 219 3.92 -4.57 5.85
CA LEU A 219 3.58 -5.35 7.06
C LEU A 219 2.32 -6.19 6.86
N GLY A 220 1.28 -5.61 6.26
CA GLY A 220 0.04 -6.33 5.96
C GLY A 220 0.26 -7.42 4.92
N THR A 221 1.07 -7.14 3.88
CA THR A 221 1.47 -8.16 2.89
C THR A 221 2.22 -9.32 3.54
N LEU A 222 3.17 -9.04 4.43
CA LEU A 222 3.88 -10.09 5.17
C LEU A 222 2.91 -10.91 6.04
N ALA A 223 2.00 -10.25 6.77
CA ALA A 223 1.00 -10.95 7.59
C ALA A 223 0.13 -11.88 6.74
N ASP A 224 -0.35 -11.43 5.59
CA ASP A 224 -1.14 -12.26 4.66
C ASP A 224 -0.34 -13.48 4.19
N MET A 225 0.91 -13.29 3.76
CA MET A 225 1.80 -14.38 3.35
C MET A 225 2.11 -15.38 4.49
N GLU A 226 2.11 -14.93 5.74
CA GLU A 226 2.26 -15.76 6.94
C GLU A 226 0.97 -16.50 7.33
N GLY A 227 -0.14 -16.31 6.59
CA GLY A 227 -1.43 -16.90 6.92
C GLY A 227 -2.21 -16.13 7.99
N ARG A 228 -1.76 -14.91 8.32
CA ARG A 228 -2.37 -14.00 9.31
C ARG A 228 -3.28 -12.98 8.62
N ARG A 229 -4.36 -13.46 7.97
CA ARG A 229 -5.18 -12.62 7.07
C ARG A 229 -5.95 -11.52 7.80
N LEU A 230 -6.49 -11.81 8.98
CA LEU A 230 -7.16 -10.78 9.77
C LEU A 230 -6.17 -9.67 10.16
N ASP A 231 -4.98 -10.04 10.62
CA ASP A 231 -3.93 -9.08 10.95
C ASP A 231 -3.52 -8.25 9.73
N ALA A 232 -3.46 -8.85 8.53
CA ALA A 232 -3.18 -8.14 7.29
C ALA A 232 -4.20 -7.01 7.03
N TYR A 233 -5.50 -7.30 7.12
CA TYR A 233 -6.55 -6.29 6.96
C TYR A 233 -6.51 -5.22 8.05
N ARG A 234 -6.22 -5.58 9.30
CA ARG A 234 -6.06 -4.61 10.39
C ARG A 234 -4.86 -3.68 10.13
N LEU A 235 -3.74 -4.22 9.63
CA LEU A 235 -2.56 -3.44 9.26
C LEU A 235 -2.83 -2.50 8.08
N TRP A 236 -3.50 -2.98 7.03
CA TRP A 236 -3.87 -2.14 5.89
C TRP A 236 -4.88 -1.06 6.28
N ALA A 237 -5.90 -1.37 7.08
CA ALA A 237 -6.84 -0.38 7.60
C ALA A 237 -6.13 0.70 8.43
N LYS A 238 -5.19 0.29 9.29
CA LYS A 238 -4.33 1.24 10.02
C LYS A 238 -3.51 2.11 9.05
N GLY A 239 -2.92 1.51 8.01
CA GLY A 239 -2.20 2.23 6.97
C GLY A 239 -3.06 3.26 6.24
N VAL A 240 -4.29 2.90 5.85
CA VAL A 240 -5.25 3.81 5.21
C VAL A 240 -5.49 5.06 6.05
N ASN A 241 -5.66 4.88 7.37
CA ASN A 241 -5.92 5.96 8.30
C ASN A 241 -4.70 6.85 8.59
N GLU A 242 -3.50 6.36 8.28
CA GLU A 242 -2.25 7.09 8.50
C GLU A 242 -1.71 7.74 7.21
N GLY A 243 -2.22 7.38 6.02
CA GLY A 243 -1.79 7.97 4.75
C GLY A 243 -1.23 7.01 3.71
N CYS A 244 -1.43 5.70 3.86
CA CYS A 244 -0.96 4.71 2.91
C CYS A 244 -1.93 4.54 1.74
N GLU A 245 -1.65 5.17 0.60
CA GLU A 245 -2.48 5.06 -0.61
C GLU A 245 -2.57 3.61 -1.11
N LYS A 246 -1.47 2.85 -1.10
CA LYS A 246 -1.47 1.43 -1.51
C LYS A 246 -2.38 0.57 -0.64
N CYS A 247 -2.51 0.91 0.64
CA CYS A 247 -3.38 0.21 1.57
C CYS A 247 -4.86 0.43 1.22
N ILE A 248 -5.23 1.56 0.59
CA ILE A 248 -6.60 1.81 0.13
C ILE A 248 -7.02 0.74 -0.87
N ALA A 249 -6.17 0.46 -1.87
CA ALA A 249 -6.44 -0.57 -2.87
C ALA A 249 -6.63 -1.97 -2.25
N LYS A 250 -5.94 -2.28 -1.15
CA LYS A 250 -6.15 -3.52 -0.39
C LYS A 250 -7.50 -3.51 0.35
N MET A 251 -7.86 -2.39 0.95
CA MET A 251 -9.13 -2.24 1.68
C MET A 251 -10.36 -2.15 0.77
N GLU A 252 -10.19 -1.82 -0.52
CA GLU A 252 -11.27 -1.90 -1.51
C GLU A 252 -11.88 -3.31 -1.62
N MET A 253 -11.17 -4.36 -1.18
CA MET A 253 -11.67 -5.73 -1.11
C MET A 253 -12.91 -5.88 -0.21
N ILE A 254 -13.15 -4.96 0.73
CA ILE A 254 -14.39 -4.91 1.56
C ILE A 254 -15.66 -4.88 0.71
N LYS A 255 -15.59 -4.41 -0.55
CA LYS A 255 -16.72 -4.48 -1.48
C LYS A 255 -17.23 -5.92 -1.67
N LEU A 256 -16.37 -6.92 -1.55
CA LEU A 256 -16.78 -8.34 -1.61
C LEU A 256 -17.69 -8.71 -0.45
N ALA A 257 -17.40 -8.26 0.78
CA ALA A 257 -18.29 -8.48 1.92
C ALA A 257 -19.64 -7.78 1.72
N ARG A 258 -19.61 -6.52 1.31
CA ARG A 258 -20.82 -5.71 1.07
C ARG A 258 -21.65 -6.23 -0.13
N ALA A 259 -21.02 -6.91 -1.09
CA ALA A 259 -21.68 -7.63 -2.19
C ALA A 259 -22.33 -8.95 -1.72
N ASN A 260 -21.79 -9.60 -0.70
CA ASN A 260 -22.20 -10.93 -0.25
C ASN A 260 -22.87 -10.93 1.13
N THR A 261 -23.63 -9.89 1.47
CA THR A 261 -24.41 -9.87 2.73
C THR A 261 -25.37 -11.07 2.80
N PRO A 262 -25.71 -11.59 4.00
CA PRO A 262 -26.64 -12.71 4.14
C PRO A 262 -27.97 -12.51 3.41
N ALA A 263 -28.52 -11.29 3.45
CA ALA A 263 -29.77 -10.96 2.75
C ALA A 263 -29.62 -11.04 1.22
N LYS A 264 -28.50 -10.58 0.66
CA LYS A 264 -28.23 -10.66 -0.78
C LYS A 264 -27.99 -12.11 -1.23
N LEU A 265 -27.25 -12.88 -0.44
CA LEU A 265 -27.02 -14.30 -0.72
C LEU A 265 -28.31 -15.09 -0.71
N GLU A 266 -29.18 -14.84 0.27
CA GLU A 266 -30.50 -15.44 0.35
C GLU A 266 -31.38 -15.05 -0.85
N ALA A 267 -31.39 -13.76 -1.24
CA ALA A 267 -32.10 -13.32 -2.43
C ALA A 267 -31.59 -14.01 -3.71
N LYS A 268 -30.27 -14.13 -3.88
CA LYS A 268 -29.66 -14.86 -5.01
C LYS A 268 -30.05 -16.33 -4.99
N ARG A 269 -30.03 -17.00 -3.84
CA ARG A 269 -30.45 -18.40 -3.68
C ARG A 269 -31.91 -18.59 -4.10
N GLN A 270 -32.82 -17.76 -3.57
CA GLN A 270 -34.24 -17.82 -3.91
C GLN A 270 -34.49 -17.61 -5.41
N LEU A 271 -33.74 -16.71 -6.05
CA LEU A 271 -33.84 -16.50 -7.49
C LEU A 271 -33.31 -17.69 -8.30
N LEU A 272 -32.23 -18.32 -7.86
CA LEU A 272 -31.69 -19.53 -8.51
C LEU A 272 -32.67 -20.71 -8.38
N GLU A 273 -33.27 -20.91 -7.21
CA GLU A 273 -34.33 -21.92 -7.00
C GLU A 273 -35.54 -21.67 -7.90
N LYS A 274 -36.01 -20.42 -7.97
CA LYS A 274 -37.10 -20.03 -8.88
C LYS A 274 -36.74 -20.28 -10.34
N LEU A 275 -35.51 -19.97 -10.74
CA LEU A 275 -35.02 -20.16 -12.11
C LEU A 275 -35.01 -21.65 -12.50
N GLN A 276 -34.65 -22.55 -11.58
CA GLN A 276 -34.68 -24.01 -11.83
C GLN A 276 -36.09 -24.55 -12.10
N LEU A 277 -37.11 -23.93 -11.49
CA LEU A 277 -38.51 -24.36 -11.58
C LEU A 277 -39.32 -23.57 -12.61
N ALA A 278 -38.72 -22.57 -13.27
CA ALA A 278 -39.42 -21.62 -14.12
C ALA A 278 -39.70 -22.15 -15.53
N ASP A 279 -40.86 -21.78 -16.08
CA ASP A 279 -41.11 -21.83 -17.52
C ASP A 279 -40.20 -20.82 -18.27
N PRO A 280 -40.05 -20.92 -19.61
CA PRO A 280 -39.14 -20.06 -20.37
C PRO A 280 -39.39 -18.55 -20.22
N SER A 281 -40.64 -18.13 -20.06
CA SER A 281 -41.02 -16.71 -19.91
C SER A 281 -40.64 -16.19 -18.52
N SER A 282 -40.94 -16.97 -17.48
CA SER A 282 -40.55 -16.67 -16.10
C SER A 282 -39.02 -16.73 -15.90
N ALA A 283 -38.34 -17.64 -16.60
CA ALA A 283 -36.89 -17.83 -16.52
C ALA A 283 -36.08 -16.66 -17.08
N GLU A 284 -36.63 -15.91 -18.05
CA GLU A 284 -36.00 -14.69 -18.56
C GLU A 284 -36.01 -13.60 -17.49
N LYS A 285 -37.16 -13.35 -16.87
CA LYS A 285 -37.28 -12.38 -15.76
C LYS A 285 -36.32 -12.68 -14.60
N TYR A 286 -36.23 -13.92 -14.15
CA TYR A 286 -35.32 -14.27 -13.05
C TYR A 286 -33.85 -14.12 -13.43
N ARG A 287 -33.48 -14.33 -14.71
CA ARG A 287 -32.12 -14.06 -15.21
C ARG A 287 -31.81 -12.58 -15.21
N GLU A 288 -32.75 -11.72 -15.62
CA GLU A 288 -32.57 -10.27 -15.55
C GLU A 288 -32.40 -9.79 -14.09
N GLU A 289 -33.20 -10.30 -13.16
CA GLU A 289 -33.09 -9.98 -11.73
C GLU A 289 -31.73 -10.43 -11.14
N LEU A 290 -31.26 -11.63 -11.48
CA LEU A 290 -29.92 -12.10 -11.11
C LEU A 290 -28.81 -11.24 -11.71
N GLN A 291 -28.94 -10.85 -12.98
CA GLN A 291 -27.99 -9.98 -13.66
C GLN A 291 -27.94 -8.59 -13.01
N TYR A 292 -29.09 -8.06 -12.60
CA TYR A 292 -29.18 -6.79 -11.89
C TYR A 292 -28.47 -6.84 -10.53
N LEU A 293 -28.70 -7.90 -9.74
CA LEU A 293 -27.99 -8.07 -8.46
C LEU A 293 -26.46 -8.16 -8.67
N ASN A 294 -26.02 -8.93 -9.67
CA ASN A 294 -24.58 -9.02 -9.98
C ASN A 294 -24.00 -7.69 -10.48
N PHE A 295 -24.78 -6.91 -11.24
CA PHE A 295 -24.35 -5.60 -11.71
C PHE A 295 -24.19 -4.59 -10.57
N GLN A 296 -25.10 -4.60 -9.59
CA GLN A 296 -24.98 -3.78 -8.39
C GLN A 296 -23.71 -4.10 -7.58
N ASP A 297 -23.30 -5.37 -7.54
CA ASP A 297 -22.09 -5.78 -6.84
C ASP A 297 -20.82 -5.28 -7.56
N ILE A 298 -20.81 -5.22 -8.90
CA ILE A 298 -19.69 -4.69 -9.69
C ILE A 298 -19.54 -3.17 -9.51
N GLN A 299 -20.65 -2.43 -9.42
CA GLN A 299 -20.63 -0.97 -9.28
C GLN A 299 -20.44 -0.49 -7.84
N MET A 300 -20.22 -1.40 -6.90
CA MET A 300 -20.15 -1.04 -5.49
C MET A 300 -18.92 -0.18 -5.19
N GLN A 301 -19.18 1.05 -4.77
CA GLN A 301 -18.18 1.97 -4.23
C GLN A 301 -18.12 1.86 -2.71
N ILE A 302 -16.98 2.26 -2.14
CA ILE A 302 -16.80 2.42 -0.69
C ILE A 302 -16.57 3.92 -0.48
N PRO A 303 -17.63 4.72 -0.25
CA PRO A 303 -17.53 6.18 -0.20
C PRO A 303 -16.46 6.70 0.75
N GLU A 304 -16.24 6.01 1.86
CA GLU A 304 -15.23 6.33 2.87
C GLU A 304 -13.81 6.25 2.28
N LEU A 305 -13.52 5.21 1.50
CA LEU A 305 -12.24 5.04 0.81
C LEU A 305 -12.07 6.01 -0.36
N GLU A 306 -13.15 6.33 -1.09
CA GLU A 306 -13.11 7.33 -2.17
C GLU A 306 -12.80 8.73 -1.64
N GLN A 307 -13.38 9.12 -0.50
CA GLN A 307 -13.06 10.39 0.14
C GLN A 307 -11.61 10.45 0.63
N LEU A 308 -11.10 9.35 1.21
CA LEU A 308 -9.70 9.24 1.61
C LEU A 308 -8.74 9.29 0.41
N LYS A 309 -9.09 8.59 -0.68
CA LYS A 309 -8.33 8.62 -1.93
C LYS A 309 -8.27 10.01 -2.51
N LYS A 310 -9.40 10.74 -2.53
CA LYS A 310 -9.45 12.15 -2.94
C LYS A 310 -8.58 13.01 -2.03
N PHE A 311 -8.71 12.85 -0.71
CA PHE A 311 -7.91 13.62 0.25
C PHE A 311 -6.41 13.45 0.04
N TYR A 312 -5.93 12.22 -0.18
CA TYR A 312 -4.51 11.98 -0.46
C TYR A 312 -4.11 12.35 -1.89
N SER A 313 -5.02 12.30 -2.87
CA SER A 313 -4.76 12.78 -4.23
C SER A 313 -4.50 14.28 -4.26
N ASP A 314 -5.16 15.01 -3.35
CA ASP A 314 -5.07 16.46 -3.23
C ASP A 314 -3.83 16.92 -2.42
N ASN A 315 -3.08 16.01 -1.80
CA ASN A 315 -1.83 16.30 -1.10
C ASN A 315 -0.62 16.36 -2.06
N PHE A 316 -0.64 17.34 -2.98
CA PHE A 316 0.28 17.42 -4.11
C PHE A 316 1.75 17.48 -3.68
N LEU A 317 2.09 18.32 -2.69
CA LEU A 317 3.48 18.54 -2.28
C LEU A 317 4.09 17.27 -1.69
N TYR A 318 3.35 16.51 -0.88
CA TYR A 318 3.81 15.23 -0.37
C TYR A 318 4.01 14.21 -1.50
N GLN A 319 3.10 14.12 -2.47
CA GLN A 319 3.28 13.19 -3.59
C GLN A 319 4.54 13.47 -4.42
N VAL A 320 4.90 14.75 -4.57
CA VAL A 320 6.09 15.14 -5.33
C VAL A 320 7.38 14.89 -4.53
N THR A 321 7.36 15.21 -3.24
CA THR A 321 8.59 15.33 -2.45
C THR A 321 8.82 14.14 -1.50
N GLU A 322 7.75 13.49 -1.04
CA GLU A 322 7.72 12.52 0.06
C GLU A 322 8.30 13.08 1.38
N LEU A 323 8.34 14.41 1.56
CA LEU A 323 8.80 15.02 2.80
C LEU A 323 7.79 14.76 3.94
N PRO A 324 8.22 14.22 5.10
CA PRO A 324 7.31 13.96 6.21
C PRO A 324 6.54 15.19 6.68
N GLU A 325 7.19 16.37 6.70
CA GLU A 325 6.57 17.63 7.11
C GLU A 325 5.49 18.14 6.15
N SER A 326 5.46 17.66 4.90
CA SER A 326 4.42 18.03 3.94
C SER A 326 3.22 17.08 3.99
N ARG A 327 3.24 16.05 4.83
CA ARG A 327 2.16 15.06 4.88
C ARG A 327 0.95 15.60 5.63
N LEU A 328 -0.19 15.70 4.93
CA LEU A 328 -1.49 15.95 5.54
C LEU A 328 -2.07 14.65 6.10
N ARG A 329 -2.74 14.74 7.26
CA ARG A 329 -3.48 13.64 7.87
C ARG A 329 -4.99 13.89 7.76
N PRO A 330 -5.80 12.84 7.53
CA PRO A 330 -7.24 12.97 7.53
C PRO A 330 -7.74 13.45 8.91
N SER A 331 -8.84 14.20 8.92
CA SER A 331 -9.52 14.57 10.17
C SER A 331 -10.21 13.36 10.79
N GLY A 332 -10.62 13.48 12.06
CA GLY A 332 -11.30 12.39 12.79
C GLY A 332 -12.57 11.85 12.11
N ASP A 333 -13.26 12.70 11.33
CA ASP A 333 -14.47 12.33 10.60
C ASP A 333 -14.18 11.56 9.29
N LEU A 334 -12.91 11.53 8.86
CA LEU A 334 -12.44 10.88 7.64
C LEU A 334 -11.57 9.66 7.97
N ILE A 335 -11.99 8.84 8.94
CA ILE A 335 -11.26 7.61 9.31
C ILE A 335 -12.05 6.39 8.84
N PHE A 336 -11.35 5.42 8.25
CA PHE A 336 -11.92 4.18 7.76
C PHE A 336 -11.74 3.04 8.77
N TYR A 337 -12.84 2.45 9.21
CA TYR A 337 -12.86 1.31 10.12
C TYR A 337 -13.81 0.24 9.59
N PRO A 338 -13.33 -0.85 8.98
CA PRO A 338 -14.19 -1.97 8.67
C PRO A 338 -14.65 -2.62 9.97
N SER A 339 -15.94 -2.95 10.07
CA SER A 339 -16.46 -3.67 11.23
C SER A 339 -15.93 -5.12 11.28
N ASP A 340 -15.87 -5.72 12.47
CA ASP A 340 -15.52 -7.14 12.61
C ASP A 340 -16.45 -8.06 11.80
N ALA A 341 -17.73 -7.67 11.64
CA ALA A 341 -18.68 -8.39 10.82
C ALA A 341 -18.36 -8.29 9.31
N GLU A 342 -17.97 -7.11 8.83
CA GLU A 342 -17.50 -6.93 7.44
C GLU A 342 -16.21 -7.71 7.18
N LEU A 343 -15.25 -7.67 8.12
CA LEU A 343 -14.00 -8.43 8.02
C LEU A 343 -14.26 -9.93 8.03
N LEU A 344 -15.11 -10.42 8.93
CA LEU A 344 -15.46 -11.85 8.99
C LEU A 344 -16.06 -12.31 7.66
N LEU A 345 -17.05 -11.56 7.16
CA LEU A 345 -17.71 -11.92 5.91
C LEU A 345 -16.74 -11.85 4.71
N LEU A 346 -15.88 -10.82 4.65
CA LEU A 346 -14.83 -10.73 3.63
C LEU A 346 -13.95 -11.97 3.63
N LEU A 347 -13.41 -12.32 4.80
CA LEU A 347 -12.51 -13.45 4.96
C LEU A 347 -13.17 -14.79 4.64
N GLN A 348 -14.45 -14.95 5.02
CA GLN A 348 -15.24 -16.12 4.64
C GLN A 348 -15.47 -16.20 3.12
N VAL A 349 -15.76 -15.08 2.45
CA VAL A 349 -15.90 -15.02 0.99
C VAL A 349 -14.59 -15.38 0.30
N GLU A 350 -13.46 -14.82 0.73
CA GLU A 350 -12.13 -15.12 0.17
C GLU A 350 -11.66 -16.56 0.41
N ALA A 351 -12.14 -17.19 1.49
CA ALA A 351 -11.89 -18.60 1.77
C ALA A 351 -12.87 -19.54 1.05
N GLY A 352 -13.83 -19.02 0.27
CA GLY A 352 -14.86 -19.82 -0.40
C GLY A 352 -15.87 -20.45 0.57
N LEU A 353 -15.95 -19.96 1.81
CA LEU A 353 -16.90 -20.45 2.82
C LEU A 353 -18.32 -19.89 2.60
N VAL A 354 -18.47 -18.94 1.67
CA VAL A 354 -19.73 -18.28 1.31
C VAL A 354 -20.03 -18.54 -0.16
N GLY A 355 -21.11 -19.26 -0.46
CA GLY A 355 -21.63 -19.38 -1.83
C GLY A 355 -21.75 -20.80 -2.42
N GLU A 356 -21.30 -21.85 -1.74
CA GLU A 356 -21.53 -23.25 -2.17
C GLU A 356 -22.47 -24.00 -1.20
N ARG A 357 -23.72 -23.56 -1.09
CA ARG A 357 -24.87 -24.38 -0.63
C ARG A 357 -26.19 -23.91 -1.22
#